data_AF-A0A7Z0RPK9-F1
#
_entry.id   AF-A0A7Z0RPK9-F1
#
_cell.length_a   1.000
_cell.length_b   1.000
_cell.length_c   1.000
_cell.angle_alpha   90.00
_cell.angle_beta   90.00
_cell.angle_gamma   90.00
#
_symmetry.space_group_name_H-M   'P 1'
#
loop_
_entity.id
_entity.type
_entity.pdbx_description
1 polymer ?
#
loop_
_entity_poly.entity_id
_entity_poly.type
_entity_poly.pdbx_seq_one_letter_code
_entity_poly.pdbx_strand_id
1 'polypeptide(L)'
;MSDFNFLMLHAKLAGFKLLVSANRIGCEDEFSKMLHDRLMAGLDGAIRSTRHIMDLQRELVIGDDLEGTISCQLQGEEEVLARRTFVLLDELEIDYFTYEYRVNGGEWHNALSADCDGIEISYPTTVSVSDTEIGPLATIIHDIARETGIAISVARVVYA
;
A
#
# COMPACT_ATOMS: atom_id res chain seq x y z
N MET A 1 13.70 14.87 -16.41
CA MET A 1 14.30 14.54 -15.10
C MET A 1 13.23 14.80 -14.06
N SER A 2 12.77 13.76 -13.37
CA SER A 2 11.72 13.90 -12.36
C SER A 2 12.21 14.81 -11.21
N ASP A 3 11.44 15.84 -10.85
CA ASP A 3 11.66 16.68 -9.66
C ASP A 3 11.43 15.91 -8.35
N PHE A 4 11.13 14.60 -8.41
CA PHE A 4 11.00 13.75 -7.23
C PHE A 4 12.37 13.49 -6.59
N ASN A 5 12.57 14.11 -5.43
CA ASN A 5 13.73 13.83 -4.60
C ASN A 5 13.51 12.53 -3.80
N PHE A 6 13.88 11.38 -4.40
CA PHE A 6 13.77 10.07 -3.76
C PHE A 6 14.64 9.93 -2.51
N LEU A 7 15.73 10.69 -2.38
CA LEU A 7 16.51 10.77 -1.14
C LEU A 7 15.68 11.41 0.00
N MET A 8 14.94 12.48 -0.29
CA MET A 8 14.04 13.11 0.68
C MET A 8 12.89 12.18 1.05
N LEU A 9 12.28 11.52 0.07
CA LEU A 9 11.24 10.53 0.31
C LEU A 9 11.77 9.39 1.19
N HIS A 10 12.97 8.87 0.89
CA HIS A 10 13.65 7.86 1.70
C HIS A 10 13.83 8.31 3.16
N ALA A 11 14.34 9.53 3.37
CA ALA A 11 14.54 10.09 4.71
C ALA A 11 13.22 10.20 5.49
N LYS A 12 12.15 10.69 4.85
CA LYS A 12 10.80 10.76 5.45
C LYS A 12 10.29 9.38 5.85
N LEU A 13 10.36 8.39 4.94
CA LEU A 13 9.92 7.03 5.22
C LEU A 13 10.68 6.39 6.38
N ALA A 14 12.01 6.58 6.43
CA ALA A 14 12.83 6.11 7.53
C ALA A 14 12.45 6.78 8.87
N GLY A 15 12.19 8.09 8.86
CA GLY A 15 11.71 8.83 10.03
C GLY A 15 10.35 8.32 10.53
N PHE A 16 9.38 8.12 9.64
CA PHE A 16 8.08 7.55 9.99
C PHE A 16 8.19 6.12 10.50
N LYS A 17 9.07 5.30 9.93
CA LYS A 17 9.31 3.95 10.46
C LYS A 17 9.74 3.99 11.93
N LEU A 18 10.62 4.92 12.30
CA LEU A 18 11.01 5.12 13.71
C LEU A 18 9.83 5.56 14.58
N LEU A 19 9.01 6.50 14.09
CA LEU A 19 7.82 6.99 14.81
C LEU A 19 6.80 5.86 15.06
N VAL A 20 6.49 5.07 14.03
CA VAL A 20 5.59 3.91 14.15
C VAL A 20 6.16 2.87 15.11
N SER A 21 7.47 2.58 15.03
CA SER A 21 8.13 1.64 15.95
C SER A 21 8.04 2.11 17.40
N ALA A 22 8.23 3.41 17.66
CA ALA A 22 8.10 3.99 18.98
C ALA A 22 6.65 3.95 19.48
N ASN A 23 5.67 4.28 18.62
CA ASN A 23 4.25 4.25 18.97
C ASN A 23 3.80 2.82 19.34
N ARG A 24 4.28 1.81 18.60
CA ARG A 24 3.99 0.41 18.84
C ARG A 24 4.38 -0.09 20.23
N ILE A 25 5.45 0.44 20.84
CA ILE A 25 5.93 0.00 22.16
C ILE A 25 4.85 0.19 23.25
N GLY A 26 4.03 1.24 23.12
CA GLY A 26 2.95 1.54 24.06
C GLY A 26 1.64 0.80 23.78
N CYS A 27 1.55 0.01 22.71
CA CYS A 27 0.33 -0.69 22.33
C CYS A 27 0.18 -2.00 23.11
N GLU A 28 -0.95 -2.17 23.79
CA GLU A 28 -1.27 -3.39 24.53
C GLU A 28 -2.19 -4.31 23.75
N ASP A 29 -3.08 -3.76 22.92
CA ASP A 29 -4.08 -4.52 22.17
C ASP A 29 -3.52 -5.12 20.87
N GLU A 30 -3.96 -6.33 20.55
CA GLU A 30 -3.47 -7.07 19.38
C GLU A 30 -3.89 -6.43 18.04
N PHE A 31 -5.06 -5.78 18.00
CA PHE A 31 -5.54 -5.09 16.80
C PHE A 31 -4.60 -3.93 16.42
N SER A 32 -4.27 -3.06 17.37
CA SER A 32 -3.34 -1.96 17.14
C SER A 32 -1.95 -2.48 16.81
N LYS A 33 -1.43 -3.49 17.53
CA LYS A 33 -0.12 -4.09 17.21
C LYS A 33 -0.07 -4.60 15.77
N MET A 34 -1.10 -5.30 15.31
CA MET A 34 -1.22 -5.77 13.92
C MET A 34 -1.19 -4.61 12.92
N LEU A 35 -1.95 -3.52 13.16
CA LEU A 35 -1.93 -2.35 12.27
C LEU A 35 -0.54 -1.72 12.19
N HIS A 36 0.17 -1.62 13.33
CA HIS A 36 1.55 -1.12 13.36
C HIS A 36 2.50 -2.03 12.59
N ASP A 37 2.40 -3.35 12.79
CA ASP A 37 3.25 -4.32 12.11
C ASP A 37 3.08 -4.26 10.59
N ARG A 38 1.84 -4.15 10.12
CA ARG A 38 1.53 -3.99 8.70
C ARG A 38 1.99 -2.66 8.14
N LEU A 39 1.85 -1.56 8.89
CA LEU A 39 2.36 -0.25 8.47
C LEU A 39 3.89 -0.25 8.39
N MET A 40 4.58 -0.85 9.36
CA MET A 40 6.04 -1.03 9.33
C MET A 40 6.47 -1.86 8.11
N ALA A 41 5.77 -2.93 7.78
CA ALA A 41 6.06 -3.75 6.60
C ALA A 41 5.86 -2.95 5.28
N GLY A 42 4.79 -2.15 5.19
CA GLY A 42 4.55 -1.24 4.07
C GLY A 42 5.68 -0.22 3.90
N LEU A 43 6.07 0.44 5.00
CA LEU A 43 7.19 1.39 5.04
C LEU A 43 8.50 0.72 4.61
N ASP A 44 8.79 -0.50 5.07
CA ASP A 44 9.98 -1.24 4.64
C ASP A 44 9.98 -1.55 3.15
N GLY A 45 8.81 -1.88 2.59
CA GLY A 45 8.63 -2.04 1.15
C GLY A 45 8.97 -0.76 0.38
N ALA A 46 8.43 0.39 0.80
CA ALA A 46 8.69 1.67 0.15
C ALA A 46 10.14 2.16 0.33
N ILE A 47 10.76 1.92 1.50
CA ILE A 47 12.18 2.20 1.75
C ILE A 47 13.07 1.38 0.79
N ARG A 48 12.71 0.12 0.55
CA ARG A 48 13.43 -0.71 -0.43
C ARG A 48 13.27 -0.20 -1.85
N SER A 49 12.05 0.13 -2.27
CA SER A 49 11.79 0.70 -3.60
C SER A 49 12.52 2.03 -3.81
N THR A 50 12.51 2.94 -2.84
CA THR A 50 13.23 4.22 -2.95
C THR A 50 14.74 4.03 -3.09
N ARG A 51 15.34 3.08 -2.35
CA ARG A 51 16.76 2.74 -2.53
C ARG A 51 17.04 2.20 -3.93
N HIS A 52 16.22 1.28 -4.41
CA HIS A 52 16.36 0.69 -5.75
C HIS A 52 16.28 1.75 -6.85
N ILE A 53 15.30 2.67 -6.76
CA ILE A 53 15.17 3.82 -7.67
C ILE A 53 16.43 4.69 -7.63
N MET A 54 16.95 5.01 -6.44
CA MET A 54 18.18 5.81 -6.31
C MET A 54 19.41 5.10 -6.90
N ASP A 55 19.47 3.77 -6.83
CA ASP A 55 20.55 2.99 -7.43
C ASP A 55 20.44 3.00 -8.96
N LEU A 56 19.25 2.81 -9.53
CA LEU A 56 19.00 2.96 -10.98
C LEU A 56 19.34 4.37 -11.49
N GLN A 57 18.97 5.41 -10.73
CA GLN A 57 19.34 6.79 -11.05
C GLN A 57 20.86 6.99 -11.07
N ARG A 58 21.58 6.36 -10.14
CA ARG A 58 23.05 6.42 -10.10
C ARG A 58 23.67 5.68 -11.28
N GLU A 59 23.15 4.51 -11.63
CA GLU A 59 23.61 3.73 -12.79
C GLU A 59 23.43 4.51 -14.09
N LEU A 60 22.27 5.15 -14.28
CA LEU A 60 21.98 5.97 -15.46
C LEU A 60 22.90 7.19 -15.60
N VAL A 61 23.43 7.73 -14.48
CA VAL A 61 24.38 8.85 -14.50
C VAL A 61 25.80 8.39 -14.87
N ILE A 62 26.17 7.16 -14.52
CA ILE A 62 27.54 6.65 -14.68
C ILE A 62 27.72 5.89 -16.01
N GLY A 63 26.67 5.21 -16.49
CA GLY A 63 26.69 4.35 -17.67
C GLY A 63 25.97 4.94 -18.88
N ASP A 64 26.19 4.33 -20.04
CA ASP A 64 25.42 4.59 -21.25
C ASP A 64 24.23 3.61 -21.31
N ASP A 65 23.01 4.12 -21.43
CA ASP A 65 21.77 3.33 -21.50
C ASP A 65 21.33 3.16 -22.97
N LEU A 66 22.24 2.64 -23.79
CA LEU A 66 22.08 2.51 -25.25
C LEU A 66 20.81 1.76 -25.66
N GLU A 67 20.40 0.78 -24.85
CA GLU A 67 19.20 -0.03 -25.09
C GLU A 67 17.96 0.49 -24.36
N GLY A 68 18.09 1.55 -23.55
CA GLY A 68 16.98 2.15 -22.78
C GLY A 68 16.48 1.29 -21.61
N THR A 69 17.18 0.21 -21.26
CA THR A 69 16.71 -0.76 -20.26
C THR A 69 16.66 -0.14 -18.87
N ILE A 70 17.68 0.63 -18.49
CA ILE A 70 17.74 1.27 -17.16
C ILE A 70 16.67 2.35 -17.06
N SER A 71 16.50 3.15 -18.12
CA SER A 71 15.46 4.19 -18.17
C SER A 71 14.05 3.61 -18.08
N CYS A 72 13.77 2.53 -18.82
CA CYS A 72 12.48 1.84 -18.76
C CYS A 72 12.22 1.25 -17.38
N GLN A 73 13.22 0.61 -16.76
CA GLN A 73 13.07 0.05 -15.42
C GLN A 73 12.85 1.16 -14.38
N LEU A 74 13.63 2.24 -14.44
CA LEU A 74 13.49 3.39 -13.54
C LEU A 74 12.08 3.96 -13.62
N GLN A 75 11.56 4.21 -14.83
CA GLN A 75 10.19 4.69 -15.01
C GLN A 75 9.17 3.72 -14.40
N GLY A 76 9.30 2.42 -14.65
CA GLY A 76 8.40 1.41 -14.09
C GLY A 76 8.40 1.39 -12.56
N GLU A 77 9.56 1.47 -11.93
CA GLU A 77 9.70 1.50 -10.47
C GLU A 77 9.10 2.79 -9.87
N GLU A 78 9.32 3.94 -10.53
CA GLU A 78 8.71 5.22 -10.13
C GLU A 78 7.18 5.15 -10.21
N GLU A 79 6.62 4.58 -11.29
CA GLU A 79 5.18 4.41 -11.47
C GLU A 79 4.57 3.43 -10.44
N VAL A 80 5.23 2.31 -10.17
CA VAL A 80 4.80 1.33 -9.17
C VAL A 80 4.80 1.94 -7.76
N LEU A 81 5.84 2.72 -7.42
CA LEU A 81 5.89 3.39 -6.12
C LEU A 81 4.81 4.47 -6.00
N ALA A 82 4.59 5.25 -7.06
CA ALA A 82 3.58 6.32 -7.08
C ALA A 82 2.14 5.79 -6.94
N ARG A 83 1.85 4.59 -7.43
CA ARG A 83 0.52 3.95 -7.34
C ARG A 83 0.35 3.06 -6.11
N ARG A 84 1.38 2.93 -5.27
CA ARG A 84 1.35 2.02 -4.13
C ARG A 84 0.39 2.52 -3.06
N THR A 85 -0.42 1.59 -2.56
CA THR A 85 -1.24 1.77 -1.36
C THR A 85 -0.80 0.80 -0.28
N PHE A 86 -0.63 1.26 0.94
CA PHE A 86 -0.46 0.38 2.09
C PHE A 86 -1.84 -0.05 2.60
N VAL A 87 -2.19 -1.32 2.38
CA VAL A 87 -3.43 -1.89 2.94
C VAL A 87 -3.13 -2.49 4.30
N LEU A 88 -3.67 -1.89 5.36
CA LEU A 88 -3.37 -2.30 6.74
C LEU A 88 -4.37 -3.31 7.32
N LEU A 89 -5.56 -3.46 6.73
CA LEU A 89 -6.60 -4.32 7.27
C LEU A 89 -7.09 -5.36 6.27
N ASP A 90 -8.13 -5.08 5.48
CA ASP A 90 -8.58 -6.01 4.45
C ASP A 90 -8.24 -5.48 3.05
N GLU A 91 -7.55 -6.32 2.28
CA GLU A 91 -7.38 -6.15 0.84
C GLU A 91 -8.52 -6.87 0.12
N LEU A 92 -9.28 -6.13 -0.69
CA LEU A 92 -10.33 -6.68 -1.53
C LEU A 92 -9.92 -6.57 -2.99
N GLU A 93 -9.77 -7.71 -3.64
CA GLU A 93 -9.52 -7.80 -5.07
C GLU A 93 -10.79 -8.28 -5.77
N ILE A 94 -11.17 -7.63 -6.87
CA ILE A 94 -12.35 -7.96 -7.67
C ILE A 94 -11.93 -8.12 -9.12
N ASP A 95 -12.25 -9.28 -9.70
CA ASP A 95 -12.25 -9.50 -11.14
C ASP A 95 -13.68 -9.34 -11.66
N TYR A 96 -13.96 -8.16 -12.22
CA TYR A 96 -15.26 -7.83 -12.78
C TYR A 96 -15.58 -8.61 -14.07
N PHE A 97 -14.59 -9.23 -14.72
CA PHE A 97 -14.79 -10.00 -15.94
C PHE A 97 -15.27 -11.42 -15.64
N THR A 98 -14.76 -12.03 -14.57
CA THR A 98 -15.17 -13.37 -14.12
C THR A 98 -16.22 -13.35 -13.01
N TYR A 99 -16.59 -12.17 -12.52
CA TYR A 99 -17.47 -11.97 -11.37
C TYR A 99 -16.91 -12.62 -10.09
N GLU A 100 -15.60 -12.58 -9.93
CA GLU A 100 -14.93 -13.19 -8.78
C GLU A 100 -14.30 -12.12 -7.88
N TYR A 101 -14.16 -12.45 -6.61
CA TYR A 101 -13.44 -11.62 -5.65
C TYR A 101 -12.62 -12.49 -4.70
N ARG A 102 -11.58 -11.92 -4.10
CA ARG A 102 -10.87 -12.53 -2.98
C ARG A 102 -10.50 -11.48 -1.95
N VAL A 103 -10.36 -11.93 -0.71
CA VAL A 103 -10.00 -11.07 0.42
C VAL A 103 -8.64 -11.51 0.97
N ASN A 104 -7.74 -10.56 1.20
CA ASN A 104 -6.42 -10.78 1.80
C ASN A 104 -5.59 -11.87 1.11
N GLY A 105 -5.64 -11.92 -0.22
CA GLY A 105 -4.95 -12.93 -1.02
C GLY A 105 -5.45 -14.38 -0.82
N GLY A 106 -6.65 -14.54 -0.26
CA GLY A 106 -7.30 -15.84 -0.09
C GLY A 106 -7.82 -16.45 -1.39
N GLU A 107 -8.70 -17.44 -1.25
CA GLU A 107 -9.35 -18.10 -2.38
C GLU A 107 -10.27 -17.15 -3.13
N TRP A 108 -10.42 -17.40 -4.43
CA TRP A 108 -11.41 -16.71 -5.26
C TRP A 108 -12.81 -17.23 -4.97
N HIS A 109 -13.74 -16.30 -4.78
CA HIS A 109 -15.15 -16.53 -4.56
C HIS A 109 -15.96 -15.93 -5.71
N ASN A 110 -17.00 -16.62 -6.13
CA ASN A 110 -17.91 -16.11 -7.15
C ASN A 110 -18.95 -15.17 -6.52
N ALA A 111 -19.08 -13.95 -7.03
CA ALA A 111 -20.08 -12.96 -6.63
C ALA A 111 -21.42 -13.12 -7.37
N LEU A 112 -21.44 -13.93 -8.44
CA LEU A 112 -22.61 -14.20 -9.26
C LEU A 112 -23.35 -15.42 -8.72
N SER A 113 -24.61 -15.22 -8.37
CA SER A 113 -25.60 -16.26 -8.10
C SER A 113 -26.61 -16.30 -9.23
N ALA A 114 -27.02 -17.49 -9.66
CA ALA A 114 -28.05 -17.66 -10.68
C ALA A 114 -29.01 -18.77 -10.28
N ASP A 115 -30.30 -18.45 -10.29
CA ASP A 115 -31.39 -19.39 -9.99
C ASP A 115 -32.57 -19.20 -10.96
N CYS A 116 -33.75 -19.74 -10.61
CA CYS A 116 -34.95 -19.60 -11.44
C CYS A 116 -35.53 -18.17 -11.48
N ASP A 117 -35.12 -17.30 -10.55
CA ASP A 117 -35.60 -15.92 -10.43
C ASP A 117 -34.66 -14.91 -11.10
N GLY A 118 -33.45 -15.34 -11.49
CA GLY A 118 -32.57 -14.57 -12.36
C GLY A 118 -31.10 -14.70 -12.00
N ILE A 119 -30.34 -13.66 -12.36
CA ILE A 119 -28.91 -13.51 -12.03
C ILE A 119 -28.78 -12.36 -11.03
N GLU A 120 -28.14 -12.62 -9.90
CA GLU A 120 -27.77 -11.62 -8.90
C GLU A 120 -26.24 -11.56 -8.81
N ILE A 121 -25.69 -10.35 -8.74
CA ILE A 121 -24.25 -10.13 -8.55
C ILE A 121 -24.09 -9.31 -7.27
N SER A 122 -23.51 -9.93 -6.25
CA SER A 122 -23.30 -9.31 -4.94
C SER A 122 -21.80 -9.30 -4.60
N TYR A 123 -21.14 -8.19 -4.93
CA TYR A 123 -19.76 -7.98 -4.52
C TYR A 123 -19.71 -7.47 -3.09
N PRO A 124 -18.75 -7.94 -2.27
CA PRO A 124 -18.44 -7.26 -1.03
C PRO A 124 -17.87 -5.86 -1.31
N THR A 125 -17.86 -5.02 -0.28
CA THR A 125 -17.30 -3.66 -0.35
C THR A 125 -16.37 -3.42 0.84
N THR A 126 -15.53 -2.40 0.75
CA THR A 126 -14.67 -2.00 1.86
C THR A 126 -15.24 -0.77 2.56
N VAL A 127 -15.29 -0.80 3.89
CA VAL A 127 -15.69 0.34 4.73
C VAL A 127 -14.51 0.79 5.59
N SER A 128 -14.18 2.09 5.52
CA SER A 128 -13.10 2.68 6.30
C SER A 128 -13.35 2.55 7.80
N VAL A 129 -12.30 2.14 8.52
CA VAL A 129 -12.26 2.14 9.97
C VAL A 129 -12.09 3.59 10.45
N SER A 130 -12.81 3.97 11.51
CA SER A 130 -12.73 5.33 12.04
C SER A 130 -11.41 5.61 12.76
N ASP A 131 -10.95 6.86 12.76
CA ASP A 131 -9.75 7.28 13.50
C ASP A 131 -9.83 6.93 15.00
N THR A 132 -11.03 6.97 15.59
CA THR A 132 -11.26 6.57 16.99
C THR A 132 -10.90 5.11 17.23
N GLU A 133 -11.20 4.24 16.26
CA GLU A 133 -10.92 2.81 16.34
C GLU A 133 -9.48 2.47 15.95
N ILE A 134 -8.86 3.26 15.06
CA ILE A 134 -7.43 3.17 14.73
C ILE A 134 -6.57 3.69 15.91
N GLY A 135 -7.10 4.61 16.70
CA GLY A 135 -6.43 5.16 17.86
C GLY A 135 -5.24 6.08 17.50
N PRO A 136 -4.18 6.11 18.32
CA PRO A 136 -3.04 7.02 18.14
C PRO A 136 -2.32 6.89 16.78
N LEU A 137 -2.44 5.72 16.12
CA LEU A 137 -1.83 5.46 14.83
C LEU A 137 -2.45 6.31 13.70
N ALA A 138 -3.70 6.76 13.85
CA ALA A 138 -4.42 7.50 12.83
C ALA A 138 -3.68 8.78 12.41
N THR A 139 -3.17 9.55 13.39
CA THR A 139 -2.38 10.76 13.10
C THR A 139 -1.12 10.45 12.31
N ILE A 140 -0.40 9.38 12.66
CA ILE A 140 0.82 8.96 11.96
C ILE A 140 0.49 8.56 10.52
N ILE A 141 -0.60 7.84 10.30
CA ILE A 141 -1.07 7.45 8.96
C ILE A 141 -1.36 8.69 8.10
N HIS A 142 -2.09 9.66 8.63
CA HIS A 142 -2.40 10.91 7.92
C HIS A 142 -1.15 11.72 7.60
N ASP A 143 -0.21 11.79 8.53
CA ASP A 143 1.06 12.49 8.34
C ASP A 143 1.92 11.81 7.25
N ILE A 144 1.99 10.47 7.23
CA ILE A 144 2.67 9.72 6.17
C ILE A 144 2.04 10.03 4.82
N ALA A 145 0.72 9.90 4.70
CA ALA A 145 0.02 10.14 3.43
C ALA A 145 0.24 11.56 2.92
N ARG A 146 0.14 12.56 3.81
CA ARG A 146 0.36 13.98 3.47
C ARG A 146 1.79 14.26 3.05
N GLU A 147 2.78 13.71 3.75
CA GLU A 147 4.18 14.08 3.53
C GLU A 147 4.89 13.26 2.45
N THR A 148 4.39 12.06 2.16
CA THR A 148 5.00 11.12 1.22
C THR A 148 4.18 10.92 -0.05
N GLY A 149 2.88 11.24 -0.02
CA GLY A 149 1.95 10.96 -1.11
C GLY A 149 1.53 9.48 -1.21
N ILE A 150 2.03 8.60 -0.34
CA ILE A 150 1.67 7.18 -0.34
C ILE A 150 0.28 7.03 0.28
N ALA A 151 -0.64 6.42 -0.46
CA ALA A 151 -1.97 6.12 0.04
C ALA A 151 -1.91 5.01 1.11
N ILE A 152 -2.74 5.13 2.14
CA ILE A 152 -2.87 4.12 3.20
C ILE A 152 -4.36 3.83 3.37
N SER A 153 -4.72 2.54 3.32
CA SER A 153 -6.08 2.06 3.52
C SER A 153 -6.17 1.29 4.84
N VAL A 154 -7.11 1.69 5.68
CA VAL A 154 -7.55 0.93 6.86
C VAL A 154 -9.04 0.70 6.72
N ALA A 155 -9.40 -0.36 5.99
CA ALA A 155 -10.79 -0.67 5.70
C ALA A 155 -11.09 -2.15 5.95
N ARG A 156 -12.33 -2.43 6.35
CA ARG A 156 -12.85 -3.78 6.53
C ARG A 156 -13.71 -4.18 5.35
N VAL A 157 -13.62 -5.44 4.96
CA VAL A 157 -14.55 -6.01 3.99
C VAL A 157 -15.92 -6.27 4.64
N VAL A 158 -16.97 -5.88 3.94
CA VAL A 158 -18.37 -6.08 4.33
C VAL A 158 -19.10 -6.76 3.18
N TYR A 159 -19.80 -7.84 3.51
CA TYR A 159 -20.61 -8.59 2.55
C TYR A 159 -22.02 -7.98 2.51
N ALA A 160 -22.58 -7.91 1.30
CA ALA A 160 -23.96 -7.48 1.07
C ALA A 160 -24.95 -8.61 1.42
#